data_AF-A0A4R2RYT1-F1
#
_entry.id   AF-A0A4R2RYT1-F1
#
_cell.length_a   1.000
_cell.length_b   1.000
_cell.length_c   1.000
_cell.angle_alpha   90.00
_cell.angle_beta   90.00
_cell.angle_gamma   90.00
#
_symmetry.space_group_name_H-M   'P 1'
#
loop_
_entity.id
_entity.type
_entity.pdbx_description
1 polymer ?
#
loop_
_entity_poly.entity_id
_entity_poly.type
_entity_poly.pdbx_seq_one_letter_code
_entity_poly.pdbx_strand_id
1 'polypeptide(L)'
;MQVTIEDGSLVYIYLRRGNAGDYMIPELRCELLFDAEEQWLGLRVYGETLDDGLPVELPRISALTEIPPGVSLTRQDNQVELLFDQHRPIARKVVVDGSIDAYHERLNGIELILPLGYLQGKTARVEPFCESID
;
A
#
# COMPACT_ATOMS: atom_id res chain seq x y z
N MET A 1 5.13 -10.55 -1.49
CA MET A 1 4.08 -9.50 -1.54
C MET A 1 2.97 -9.96 -2.47
N GLN A 2 1.70 -9.67 -2.16
CA GLN A 2 0.54 -9.95 -3.01
C GLN A 2 -0.37 -8.71 -3.03
N VAL A 3 -0.95 -8.39 -4.18
CA VAL A 3 -1.95 -7.34 -4.31
C VAL A 3 -3.25 -7.99 -4.78
N THR A 4 -4.33 -7.82 -4.03
CA THR A 4 -5.68 -8.23 -4.44
C THR A 4 -6.54 -7.00 -4.68
N ILE A 5 -7.42 -7.09 -5.68
CA ILE A 5 -8.41 -6.07 -5.98
C ILE A 5 -9.77 -6.75 -5.95
N GLU A 6 -10.58 -6.41 -4.97
CA GLU A 6 -11.92 -6.96 -4.76
C GLU A 6 -12.97 -5.95 -5.22
N ASP A 7 -13.95 -6.44 -5.99
CA ASP A 7 -15.06 -5.68 -6.56
C ASP A 7 -14.67 -4.41 -7.36
N GLY A 8 -13.39 -4.27 -7.74
CA GLY A 8 -12.87 -3.13 -8.48
C GLY A 8 -12.78 -1.83 -7.69
N SER A 9 -12.95 -1.88 -6.37
CA SER A 9 -12.93 -0.72 -5.46
C SER A 9 -12.09 -0.97 -4.20
N LEU A 10 -11.84 -2.21 -3.82
CA LEU A 10 -11.09 -2.53 -2.61
C LEU A 10 -9.73 -3.10 -3.01
N VAL A 11 -8.65 -2.55 -2.46
CA VAL A 11 -7.29 -3.02 -2.74
C VAL A 11 -6.62 -3.44 -1.45
N TYR A 12 -6.15 -4.68 -1.40
CA TYR A 12 -5.28 -5.16 -0.32
C TYR A 12 -3.87 -5.41 -0.83
N ILE A 13 -2.89 -4.92 -0.08
CA ILE A 13 -1.47 -5.11 -0.35
C ILE A 13 -0.87 -5.86 0.82
N TYR A 14 -0.66 -7.16 0.65
CA TYR A 14 -0.06 -8.04 1.64
C TYR A 14 1.45 -8.00 1.55
N LEU A 15 2.10 -7.50 2.61
CA LEU A 15 3.55 -7.37 2.68
C LEU A 15 4.21 -8.61 3.30
N ARG A 16 3.48 -9.43 4.07
CA ARG A 16 3.96 -10.72 4.62
C ARG A 16 2.96 -11.84 4.39
N ARG A 17 3.45 -13.07 4.26
CA ARG A 17 2.62 -14.30 4.24
C ARG A 17 2.27 -14.75 5.66
N GLY A 18 1.03 -15.18 5.87
CA GLY A 18 0.68 -16.08 6.97
C GLY A 18 0.42 -15.48 8.36
N ASN A 19 0.44 -14.15 8.52
CA ASN A 19 0.08 -13.52 9.79
C ASN A 19 -1.14 -12.60 9.58
N ALA A 20 -2.23 -12.84 10.32
CA ALA A 20 -3.27 -11.84 10.47
C ALA A 20 -2.68 -10.64 11.24
N GLY A 21 -3.11 -9.41 10.92
CA GLY A 21 -2.77 -8.26 11.75
C GLY A 21 -3.31 -8.45 13.18
N ASP A 22 -2.54 -8.03 14.18
CA ASP A 22 -3.03 -7.96 15.57
C ASP A 22 -3.88 -6.72 15.78
N TYR A 23 -3.63 -5.67 15.00
CA TYR A 23 -4.36 -4.41 15.04
C TYR A 23 -4.31 -3.68 13.69
N MET A 24 -5.32 -2.82 13.49
CA MET A 24 -5.48 -1.97 12.31
C MET A 24 -5.37 -0.51 12.72
N ILE A 25 -4.70 0.29 11.90
CA ILE A 25 -4.70 1.75 11.99
C ILE A 25 -5.63 2.27 10.87
N PRO A 26 -6.88 2.67 11.20
CA PRO A 26 -7.86 3.11 10.21
C PRO A 26 -7.65 4.58 9.81
N GLU A 27 -8.41 5.02 8.81
CA GLU A 27 -8.60 6.44 8.45
C GLU A 27 -7.28 7.18 8.13
N LEU A 28 -6.36 6.46 7.48
CA LEU A 28 -5.10 7.02 7.03
C LEU A 28 -5.27 7.67 5.66
N ARG A 29 -4.70 8.86 5.52
CA ARG A 29 -4.52 9.47 4.21
C ARG A 29 -3.48 8.69 3.41
N CYS A 30 -3.89 8.25 2.24
CA CYS A 30 -3.04 7.58 1.27
C CYS A 30 -2.93 8.42 -0.01
N GLU A 31 -1.79 8.35 -0.69
CA GLU A 31 -1.62 8.86 -2.05
C GLU A 31 -1.34 7.70 -3.01
N LEU A 32 -2.20 7.47 -4.00
CA LEU A 32 -1.86 6.64 -5.15
C LEU A 32 -0.95 7.43 -6.10
N LEU A 33 0.11 6.78 -6.58
CA LEU A 33 1.14 7.39 -7.43
C LEU A 33 1.02 6.86 -8.86
N PHE A 34 1.03 7.76 -9.84
CA PHE A 34 0.91 7.39 -11.25
C PHE A 34 1.99 8.08 -12.10
N ASP A 35 2.41 7.41 -13.18
CA ASP A 35 3.24 8.04 -14.22
C ASP A 35 2.40 8.86 -15.21
N ALA A 36 3.06 9.41 -16.22
CA ALA A 36 2.44 10.22 -17.27
C ALA A 36 1.54 9.40 -18.22
N GLU A 37 1.67 8.08 -18.24
CA GLU A 37 0.85 7.14 -19.02
C GLU A 37 -0.33 6.59 -18.18
N GLU A 38 -0.58 7.22 -17.03
CA GLU A 38 -1.56 6.84 -16.04
C GLU A 38 -1.39 5.42 -15.46
N GLN A 39 -0.18 4.85 -15.56
CA GLN A 39 0.12 3.57 -14.93
C GLN A 39 0.30 3.75 -13.43
N TRP A 40 -0.28 2.82 -12.65
CA TRP A 40 -0.16 2.83 -11.21
C TRP A 40 1.24 2.38 -10.79
N LEU A 41 2.01 3.30 -10.18
CA LEU A 41 3.38 3.08 -9.77
C LEU A 41 3.51 2.60 -8.32
N GLY A 42 2.49 2.79 -7.50
CA GLY A 42 2.57 2.52 -6.07
C GLY A 42 1.75 3.50 -5.23
N LEU A 43 2.10 3.62 -3.95
CA LEU A 43 1.39 4.48 -3.01
C LEU A 43 2.28 5.07 -1.92
N ARG A 44 1.74 6.06 -1.23
CA ARG A 44 2.21 6.52 0.08
C ARG A 44 1.10 6.44 1.10
N VAL A 45 1.47 6.12 2.33
CA VAL A 45 0.59 6.21 3.50
C VAL A 45 1.21 7.21 4.46
N TYR A 46 0.40 8.14 4.95
CA TYR A 46 0.83 9.18 5.87
C TYR A 46 0.35 8.87 7.28
N GLY A 47 1.25 8.96 8.25
CA GLY A 47 0.91 9.03 9.67
C GLY A 47 0.47 10.46 9.96
N GLU A 48 -0.77 10.78 9.63
CA GLU A 48 -1.36 12.07 9.98
C GLU A 48 -1.73 12.10 11.48
N THR A 49 -2.07 13.28 11.97
CA THR A 49 -2.54 13.45 13.34
C THR A 49 -4.02 13.11 13.37
N LEU A 50 -4.46 12.23 14.29
CA LEU A 50 -5.88 11.95 14.47
C LEU A 50 -6.62 13.21 14.93
N ASP A 51 -7.95 13.21 14.82
CA ASP A 51 -8.82 14.31 15.25
C ASP A 51 -8.60 14.74 16.73
N ASP A 52 -8.01 13.87 17.55
CA ASP A 52 -7.65 14.13 18.94
C ASP A 52 -6.29 14.83 19.14
N GLY A 53 -5.57 15.14 18.06
CA GLY A 53 -4.26 15.79 18.08
C GLY A 53 -3.09 14.84 18.34
N LEU A 54 -3.32 13.53 18.43
CA LEU A 54 -2.25 12.54 18.60
C LEU A 54 -1.61 12.18 17.25
N PRO A 55 -0.26 12.23 17.14
CA PRO A 55 0.42 11.79 15.93
C PRO A 55 0.27 10.28 15.77
N VAL A 56 -0.15 9.82 14.59
CA VAL A 56 -0.14 8.40 14.28
C VAL A 56 1.29 7.96 13.99
N GLU A 57 1.82 7.12 14.87
CA GLU A 57 3.11 6.47 14.60
C GLU A 57 2.92 5.31 13.62
N LEU A 58 3.50 5.45 12.42
CA LEU A 58 3.45 4.38 11.43
C LEU A 58 4.32 3.19 11.87
N PRO A 59 3.83 1.94 11.72
CA PRO A 59 4.58 0.74 12.05
C PRO A 59 5.97 0.69 11.40
N ARG A 60 6.88 -0.06 12.01
CA ARG A 60 8.22 -0.26 11.46
C ARG A 60 8.16 -1.17 10.25
N ILE A 61 8.94 -0.82 9.25
CA ILE A 61 9.27 -1.71 8.13
C ILE A 61 10.42 -2.60 8.59
N SER A 62 10.17 -3.49 9.55
CA SER A 62 11.20 -4.46 9.95
C SER A 62 11.49 -5.37 8.75
N ALA A 63 12.77 -5.71 8.54
CA ALA A 63 13.30 -6.42 7.37
C ALA A 63 12.28 -7.40 6.77
N LEU A 64 11.56 -6.91 5.76
CA LEU A 64 10.71 -7.75 4.93
C LEU A 64 11.72 -8.54 4.10
N THR A 65 11.93 -9.80 4.48
CA THR A 65 12.91 -10.68 3.84
C THR A 65 12.55 -11.01 2.38
N GLU A 66 11.40 -10.53 1.90
CA GLU A 66 10.75 -10.96 0.65
C GLU A 66 10.10 -9.80 -0.13
N ILE A 67 10.71 -8.61 -0.13
CA ILE A 67 10.30 -7.57 -1.10
C ILE A 67 10.70 -8.04 -2.50
N PRO A 68 9.76 -8.14 -3.47
CA PRO A 68 10.08 -8.57 -4.81
C PRO A 68 11.10 -7.64 -5.50
N PRO A 69 11.96 -8.16 -6.39
CA PRO A 69 12.83 -7.31 -7.19
C PRO A 69 12.04 -6.25 -7.96
N GLY A 70 12.53 -5.00 -7.97
CA GLY A 70 11.86 -3.87 -8.63
C GLY A 70 10.85 -3.13 -7.75
N VAL A 71 10.41 -3.74 -6.65
CA VAL A 71 9.59 -3.07 -5.64
C VAL A 71 10.48 -2.38 -4.63
N SER A 72 10.19 -1.11 -4.31
CA SER A 72 10.83 -0.39 -3.23
C SER A 72 9.81 -0.09 -2.13
N LEU A 73 10.24 -0.23 -0.88
CA LEU A 73 9.43 0.10 0.28
C LEU A 73 10.29 0.91 1.24
N THR A 74 9.94 2.17 1.43
CA THR A 74 10.71 3.12 2.23
C THR A 74 9.88 3.68 3.37
N ARG A 75 10.50 3.86 4.54
CA ARG A 75 9.91 4.55 5.70
C ARG A 75 10.62 5.88 5.89
N GLN A 76 9.85 6.93 6.06
CA GLN A 76 10.29 8.22 6.59
C GLN A 76 9.53 8.48 7.90
N ASP A 77 9.84 9.58 8.59
CA ASP A 77 9.33 9.84 9.94
C ASP A 77 7.79 9.81 10.03
N ASN A 78 7.09 10.30 9.00
CA ASN A 78 5.63 10.39 8.96
C ASN A 78 4.98 9.71 7.73
N GLN A 79 5.76 8.95 6.94
CA GLN A 79 5.20 8.29 5.76
C GLN A 79 5.85 6.95 5.47
N VAL A 80 5.08 6.06 4.86
CA VAL A 80 5.56 4.84 4.21
C VAL A 80 5.28 4.98 2.72
N GLU A 81 6.27 4.75 1.87
CA GLU A 81 6.13 4.72 0.42
C GLU A 81 6.41 3.32 -0.12
N LEU A 82 5.49 2.80 -0.92
CA LEU A 82 5.65 1.55 -1.68
C LEU A 82 5.61 1.89 -3.17
N LEU A 83 6.68 1.60 -3.91
CA LEU A 83 6.72 1.70 -5.36
C LEU A 83 6.90 0.32 -5.99
N PHE A 84 6.09 0.01 -6.99
CA PHE A 84 6.21 -1.17 -7.84
C PHE A 84 7.23 -0.96 -8.98
N ASP A 85 7.49 0.30 -9.33
CA ASP A 85 8.52 0.69 -10.30
C ASP A 85 9.16 2.02 -9.83
N GLN A 86 10.37 1.92 -9.27
CA GLN A 86 11.13 3.08 -8.78
C GLN A 86 11.82 3.89 -9.90
N HIS A 87 11.82 3.39 -11.14
CA HIS A 87 12.54 4.01 -12.26
C HIS A 87 11.65 4.96 -13.07
N ARG A 88 10.33 4.87 -12.91
CA ARG A 88 9.38 5.77 -13.55
C ARG A 88 9.14 7.01 -12.71
N PRO A 89 9.15 8.22 -13.32
CA PRO A 89 8.83 9.44 -12.60
C PRO A 89 7.34 9.50 -12.25
N ILE A 90 7.05 9.94 -11.03
CA ILE A 90 5.68 10.23 -10.59
C ILE A 90 5.21 11.51 -11.29
N ALA A 91 4.13 11.40 -12.08
CA ALA A 91 3.52 12.54 -12.78
C ALA A 91 2.21 12.99 -12.14
N ARG A 92 1.49 12.10 -11.45
CA ARG A 92 0.19 12.39 -10.83
C ARG A 92 0.02 11.66 -9.51
N LYS A 93 -0.71 12.30 -8.59
CA LYS A 93 -1.04 11.75 -7.26
C LYS A 93 -2.54 11.85 -7.02
N VAL A 94 -3.10 10.89 -6.31
CA VAL A 94 -4.52 10.84 -5.95
C VAL A 94 -4.64 10.53 -4.49
N VAL A 95 -5.31 11.40 -3.75
CA VAL A 95 -5.58 11.16 -2.34
C VAL A 95 -6.76 10.20 -2.21
N VAL A 96 -6.60 9.17 -1.39
CA VAL A 96 -7.63 8.19 -1.04
C VAL A 96 -7.53 7.86 0.45
N ASP A 97 -8.60 7.32 1.01
CA ASP A 97 -8.58 6.79 2.36
C ASP A 97 -8.06 5.35 2.36
N GLY A 98 -7.36 4.98 3.42
CA GLY A 98 -6.88 3.62 3.61
C GLY A 98 -6.63 3.30 5.07
N SER A 99 -6.14 2.09 5.29
CA SER A 99 -5.76 1.59 6.60
C SER A 99 -4.46 0.79 6.49
N ILE A 100 -3.79 0.64 7.62
CA ILE A 100 -2.62 -0.22 7.76
C ILE A 100 -2.96 -1.37 8.70
N ASP A 101 -2.65 -2.59 8.25
CA ASP A 101 -2.59 -3.77 9.11
C ASP A 101 -1.19 -3.95 9.68
N ALA A 102 -1.12 -4.16 11.00
CA ALA A 102 0.13 -4.32 11.70
C ALA A 102 0.13 -5.53 12.66
N TYR A 103 1.31 -6.11 12.87
CA TYR A 103 1.55 -7.21 13.79
C TYR A 103 2.81 -6.93 14.62
N HIS A 104 2.71 -6.90 15.95
CA HIS A 104 3.82 -6.52 16.87
C HIS A 104 4.64 -5.29 16.38
N GLU A 105 3.98 -4.16 16.08
CA GLU A 105 4.57 -2.91 15.55
C GLU A 105 5.18 -3.00 14.15
N ARG A 106 4.92 -4.07 13.40
CA ARG A 106 5.45 -4.28 12.06
C ARG A 106 4.35 -4.11 11.04
N LEU A 107 4.66 -3.40 9.95
CA LEU A 107 3.76 -3.28 8.80
C LEU A 107 3.54 -4.67 8.16
N ASN A 108 2.27 -5.07 8.05
CA ASN A 108 1.85 -6.38 7.55
C ASN A 108 1.06 -6.26 6.24
N GLY A 109 0.20 -5.24 6.15
CA GLY A 109 -0.56 -4.95 4.94
C GLY A 109 -1.05 -3.51 4.88
N ILE A 110 -1.58 -3.14 3.71
CA ILE A 110 -2.21 -1.86 3.47
C ILE A 110 -3.52 -2.13 2.73
N GLU A 111 -4.60 -1.52 3.19
CA GLU A 111 -5.92 -1.59 2.56
C GLU A 111 -6.31 -0.19 2.06
N LEU A 112 -6.90 -0.13 0.86
CA LEU A 112 -7.31 1.11 0.22
C LEU A 112 -8.74 0.97 -0.28
N ILE A 113 -9.54 2.02 -0.08
CA ILE A 113 -10.88 2.13 -0.63
C ILE A 113 -10.84 3.11 -1.80
N LEU A 114 -11.11 2.60 -2.98
CA LEU A 114 -11.07 3.30 -4.25
C LEU A 114 -12.48 3.48 -4.83
N PRO A 115 -12.71 4.53 -5.63
CA PRO A 115 -13.89 4.59 -6.48
C PRO A 115 -13.97 3.37 -7.40
N LEU A 116 -15.18 2.89 -7.70
CA LEU A 116 -15.39 1.72 -8.56
C LEU A 116 -14.72 1.91 -9.93
N GLY A 117 -13.92 0.92 -10.35
CA GLY A 117 -13.27 0.93 -11.66
C GLY A 117 -12.04 1.83 -11.76
N TYR A 118 -11.58 2.43 -10.66
CA TYR A 118 -10.48 3.41 -10.68
C TYR A 118 -9.15 2.83 -11.16
N LEU A 119 -8.92 1.53 -10.94
CA LEU A 119 -7.76 0.79 -11.42
C LEU A 119 -8.07 -0.16 -12.59
N GLN A 120 -9.29 -0.16 -13.13
CA GLN A 120 -9.61 -1.00 -14.30
C GLN A 120 -8.74 -0.59 -15.50
N GLY A 121 -7.88 -1.50 -15.95
CA GLY A 121 -6.90 -1.25 -17.02
C GLY A 121 -5.59 -0.59 -16.56
N LYS A 122 -5.47 -0.22 -15.29
CA LYS A 122 -4.25 0.33 -14.67
C LYS A 122 -3.55 -0.77 -13.87
N THR A 123 -3.26 -1.87 -14.55
CA THR A 123 -2.56 -3.00 -13.94
C THR A 123 -1.15 -2.55 -13.62
N ALA A 124 -0.85 -2.29 -12.35
CA ALA A 124 0.55 -2.32 -11.93
C ALA A 124 1.08 -3.70 -12.35
N ARG A 125 2.25 -3.77 -12.99
CA ARG A 125 2.99 -5.03 -13.17
C ARG A 125 3.52 -5.49 -11.81
N VAL A 126 2.61 -5.75 -10.88
CA VAL A 126 2.87 -6.58 -9.73
C VAL A 126 2.43 -7.93 -10.21
N GLU A 127 3.35 -8.76 -10.72
CA GLU A 127 3.04 -10.19 -10.81
C GLU A 127 2.82 -10.65 -9.37
N PRO A 128 1.57 -10.88 -8.93
CA PRO A 128 1.37 -11.54 -7.66
C PRO A 128 1.88 -12.97 -7.87
N PHE A 129 2.24 -13.66 -6.80
CA PHE A 129 2.14 -15.12 -6.84
C PHE A 129 0.67 -15.45 -7.15
N CYS A 130 0.34 -15.66 -8.42
CA CYS A 130 -0.86 -16.39 -8.82
C CYS A 130 -0.61 -17.83 -8.45
N GLU A 131 -1.00 -18.23 -7.24
CA GLU A 131 -1.44 -19.61 -7.05
C GLU A 131 -2.96 -19.55 -7.02
N SER A 132 -3.54 -19.98 -8.14
CA SER A 132 -4.91 -20.45 -8.19
C SER A 132 -5.12 -21.42 -7.03
N ILE A 133 -6.06 -21.11 -6.16
CA ILE A 133 -6.59 -22.11 -5.24
C ILE A 133 -7.64 -22.87 -6.07
N ASP A 134 -7.29 -24.09 -6.48
CA ASP A 134 -8.26 -25.11 -6.90
C ASP A 134 -9.11 -25.57 -5.71
#